data_AF-A0A6B3I666-F1
#
_entry.id   AF-A0A6B3I666-F1
#
_cell.length_a   1.000
_cell.length_b   1.000
_cell.length_c   1.000
_cell.angle_alpha   90.00
_cell.angle_beta   90.00
_cell.angle_gamma   90.00
#
_symmetry.space_group_name_H-M   'P 1'
#
loop_
_entity.id
_entity.type
_entity.pdbx_description
1 polymer ?
#
loop_
_entity_poly.entity_id
_entity_poly.type
_entity_poly.pdbx_seq_one_letter_code
_entity_poly.pdbx_strand_id
1 'polypeptide(L)'
;SLRNIYKEMQQELGLPVPDNGYLMPWAEQGVLLLNAVLTVRGGEANSHKGKGWEKITDAVIRAVADRPDPAVFVLWGNYAQKKLPLIDEERHIVVKGAHP
;
A
#
# COMPACT_ATOMS: atom_id res chain seq x y z
N SER A 1 -3.16 10.83 -6.95
CA SER A 1 -3.12 9.81 -5.89
C SER A 1 -3.63 10.31 -4.56
N LEU A 2 -2.88 10.99 -3.67
CA LEU A 2 -3.39 11.28 -2.31
C LEU A 2 -4.70 12.09 -2.28
N ARG A 3 -4.84 13.11 -3.13
CA ARG A 3 -6.10 13.86 -3.26
C ARG A 3 -7.29 12.98 -3.64
N ASN A 4 -7.05 11.94 -4.45
CA ASN A 4 -8.10 11.01 -4.86
C ASN A 4 -8.46 10.05 -3.73
N ILE A 5 -7.46 9.59 -2.95
CA ILE A 5 -7.69 8.81 -1.73
C ILE A 5 -8.61 9.58 -0.75
N TYR A 6 -8.32 10.87 -0.51
CA TYR A 6 -9.16 11.68 0.38
C TYR A 6 -10.56 11.96 -0.19
N LYS A 7 -10.70 12.15 -1.50
CA LYS A 7 -12.02 12.29 -2.14
C LYS A 7 -12.86 11.02 -1.95
N GLU A 8 -12.26 9.86 -2.18
CA GLU A 8 -12.93 8.57 -1.96
C GLU A 8 -13.33 8.41 -0.49
N MET A 9 -12.41 8.69 0.45
CA MET A 9 -12.68 8.63 1.88
C MET A 9 -13.85 9.54 2.31
N GLN A 10 -13.91 10.76 1.76
CA GLN A 10 -15.02 11.68 2.04
C GLN A 10 -16.34 11.17 1.43
N GLN A 11 -16.31 10.65 0.21
CA GLN A 11 -17.51 10.15 -0.47
C GLN A 11 -18.07 8.90 0.21
N GLU A 12 -17.20 7.99 0.63
CA GLU A 12 -17.59 6.71 1.23
C GLU A 12 -17.95 6.84 2.72
N LEU A 13 -17.16 7.60 3.48
CA LEU A 13 -17.29 7.67 4.94
C LEU A 13 -17.87 8.98 5.47
N GLY A 14 -18.05 9.99 4.62
CA GLY A 14 -18.51 11.33 5.03
C GLY A 14 -17.50 12.11 5.88
N LEU A 15 -16.26 11.62 5.98
CA LEU A 15 -15.22 12.23 6.81
C LEU A 15 -14.67 13.52 6.16
N PRO A 16 -14.30 14.54 6.96
CA PRO A 16 -13.69 15.75 6.43
C PRO A 16 -12.33 15.42 5.78
N VAL A 17 -12.06 16.05 4.64
CA VAL A 17 -10.76 15.94 3.97
C VAL A 17 -9.71 16.71 4.79
N PRO A 18 -8.59 16.07 5.19
CA PRO A 18 -7.52 16.77 5.88
C PRO A 18 -6.95 17.91 5.04
N ASP A 19 -6.55 19.00 5.71
CA ASP A 19 -5.91 20.16 5.08
C ASP A 19 -4.42 19.93 4.72
N ASN A 20 -3.91 18.73 5.01
CA ASN A 20 -2.53 18.34 4.80
C ASN A 20 -2.41 16.88 4.30
N GLY A 21 -1.23 16.51 3.82
CA GLY A 21 -0.94 15.17 3.29
C GLY A 21 -0.22 14.23 4.27
N TYR A 22 -0.27 14.51 5.58
CA TYR A 22 0.50 13.79 6.59
C TYR A 22 -0.21 12.52 7.04
N LEU A 23 0.29 11.36 6.61
CA LEU A 23 -0.33 10.04 6.85
C LEU A 23 0.22 9.29 8.07
N MET A 24 1.10 9.89 8.86
CA MET A 24 1.62 9.26 10.08
C MET A 24 0.53 8.82 11.08
N PRO A 25 -0.59 9.54 11.25
CA PRO A 25 -1.68 9.06 12.11
C PRO A 25 -2.22 7.69 11.69
N TRP A 26 -2.18 7.32 10.40
CA TRP A 26 -2.54 5.97 9.96
C TRP A 26 -1.48 4.95 10.37
N ALA A 27 -0.20 5.29 10.22
CA ALA A 27 0.91 4.43 10.60
C ALA A 27 0.93 4.13 12.11
N GLU A 28 0.66 5.12 12.96
CA GLU A 28 0.56 4.98 14.42
C GLU A 28 -0.59 4.07 14.85
N GLN A 29 -1.63 3.97 14.02
CA GLN A 29 -2.79 3.09 14.23
C GLN A 29 -2.61 1.69 13.59
N GLY A 30 -1.40 1.35 13.15
CA GLY A 30 -1.06 0.03 12.62
C GLY A 30 -1.18 -0.13 11.10
N VAL A 31 -1.35 0.96 10.35
CA VAL A 31 -1.38 0.91 8.88
C VAL A 31 0.05 0.94 8.32
N LEU A 32 0.47 -0.15 7.69
CA LEU A 32 1.75 -0.20 6.99
C LEU A 32 1.66 0.48 5.61
N LEU A 33 2.22 1.69 5.48
CA LEU A 33 2.29 2.43 4.22
C LEU A 33 3.55 2.05 3.42
N LEU A 34 3.44 1.02 2.57
CA LEU A 34 4.56 0.44 1.84
C LEU A 34 4.51 0.73 0.34
N ASN A 35 5.57 1.34 -0.19
CA ASN A 35 5.81 1.41 -1.63
C ASN A 35 6.49 0.13 -2.13
N ALA A 36 6.23 -0.24 -3.39
CA ALA A 36 6.93 -1.33 -4.07
C ALA A 36 8.41 -1.08 -4.34
N VAL A 37 8.78 0.19 -4.51
CA VAL A 37 10.15 0.65 -4.73
C VAL A 37 10.37 1.84 -3.80
N LEU A 38 11.38 1.75 -2.93
CA LEU A 38 11.51 2.66 -1.79
C LEU A 38 12.29 3.94 -2.10
N THR A 39 12.92 4.04 -3.28
CA THR A 39 13.60 5.26 -3.71
C THR A 39 13.31 5.59 -5.17
N VAL A 40 13.38 6.87 -5.51
CA VAL A 40 13.22 7.39 -6.87
C VAL A 40 14.15 8.58 -7.06
N ARG A 41 14.61 8.82 -8.29
CA ARG A 41 15.39 10.02 -8.62
C ARG A 41 14.43 11.18 -8.89
N GLY A 42 14.78 12.38 -8.43
CA GLY A 42 13.96 13.58 -8.63
C GLY A 42 13.62 13.78 -10.11
N GLY A 43 12.33 13.91 -10.43
CA GLY A 43 11.84 14.11 -11.80
C GLY A 43 11.77 12.84 -12.67
N GLU A 44 12.30 11.71 -12.24
CA GLU A 44 12.36 10.48 -13.05
C GLU A 44 11.50 9.37 -12.44
N ALA A 45 10.23 9.28 -12.85
CA ALA A 45 9.34 8.22 -12.41
C ALA A 45 9.92 6.83 -12.73
N ASN A 46 9.82 5.89 -11.78
CA ASN A 46 10.32 4.51 -11.89
C ASN A 46 11.84 4.35 -12.10
N SER A 47 12.66 5.38 -11.83
CA SER A 47 14.11 5.35 -12.07
C SER A 47 14.86 4.19 -11.39
N HIS A 48 14.36 3.69 -10.26
CA HIS A 48 14.94 2.58 -9.50
C HIS A 48 14.13 1.29 -9.55
N LYS A 49 13.17 1.19 -10.46
CA LYS A 49 12.47 -0.08 -10.73
C LYS A 49 13.47 -1.15 -11.17
N GLY A 50 13.31 -2.36 -10.65
CA GLY A 50 14.15 -3.51 -10.96
C GLY A 50 15.56 -3.44 -10.35
N LYS A 51 15.82 -2.50 -9.43
CA LYS A 51 17.13 -2.35 -8.76
C LYS A 51 17.24 -3.15 -7.47
N GLY A 52 16.22 -3.94 -7.12
CA GLY A 52 16.27 -4.89 -6.01
C GLY A 52 15.37 -4.54 -4.82
N TRP A 53 14.80 -3.32 -4.79
CA TRP A 53 13.83 -2.93 -3.76
C TRP A 53 12.65 -3.88 -3.69
N GLU A 54 12.22 -4.40 -4.83
CA GLU A 54 11.13 -5.36 -4.92
C GLU A 54 11.35 -6.59 -4.04
N LYS A 55 12.61 -7.07 -3.94
CA LYS A 55 12.92 -8.24 -3.10
C LYS A 55 12.71 -7.93 -1.61
N ILE A 56 13.07 -6.72 -1.19
CA ILE A 56 12.90 -6.25 0.19
C ILE A 56 11.41 -6.10 0.48
N THR A 57 10.66 -5.42 -0.37
CA THR A 57 9.22 -5.22 -0.14
C THR A 57 8.46 -6.53 -0.18
N ASP A 58 8.87 -7.49 -1.03
CA ASP A 58 8.27 -8.83 -1.07
C ASP A 58 8.57 -9.61 0.21
N ALA A 59 9.77 -9.47 0.77
CA ALA A 59 10.10 -10.05 2.08
C ALA A 59 9.27 -9.42 3.21
N VAL A 60 9.02 -8.11 3.17
CA VAL A 60 8.14 -7.43 4.14
C VAL A 60 6.70 -7.94 4.04
N ILE A 61 6.16 -8.09 2.81
CA ILE A 61 4.80 -8.63 2.61
C ILE A 61 4.69 -10.05 3.17
N ARG A 62 5.66 -10.94 2.86
CA ARG A 62 5.69 -12.29 3.41
C ARG A 62 5.75 -12.28 4.94
N ALA A 63 6.63 -11.46 5.52
CA ALA A 63 6.75 -11.35 6.97
C ALA A 63 5.46 -10.89 7.64
N VAL A 64 4.65 -10.05 6.98
CA VAL A 64 3.32 -9.66 7.48
C VAL A 64 2.31 -10.79 7.31
N ALA A 65 2.29 -11.49 6.17
CA ALA A 65 1.39 -12.63 5.95
C ALA A 65 1.68 -13.83 6.87
N ASP A 66 2.94 -14.03 7.23
CA ASP A 66 3.37 -15.12 8.12
C ASP A 66 3.04 -14.83 9.60
N ARG A 67 2.60 -13.61 9.95
CA ARG A 67 2.18 -13.29 11.32
C ARG A 67 0.97 -14.13 11.74
N PRO A 68 0.81 -14.40 13.05
CA PRO A 68 -0.36 -15.12 13.55
C PRO A 68 -1.66 -14.33 13.33
N ASP A 69 -1.61 -13.02 13.53
CA ASP A 69 -2.76 -12.14 13.36
C ASP A 69 -3.10 -11.94 11.88
N PRO A 70 -4.38 -12.03 11.48
CA PRO A 70 -4.79 -11.72 10.13
C PRO A 70 -4.60 -10.23 9.83
N ALA A 71 -4.21 -9.91 8.60
CA ALA A 71 -4.10 -8.55 8.09
C ALA A 71 -5.03 -8.32 6.89
N VAL A 72 -5.34 -7.06 6.62
CA VAL A 72 -6.01 -6.62 5.39
C VAL A 72 -4.97 -6.05 4.44
N PHE A 73 -4.85 -6.62 3.25
CA PHE A 73 -3.95 -6.15 2.20
C PHE A 73 -4.72 -5.33 1.17
N VAL A 74 -4.43 -4.03 1.08
CA VAL A 74 -5.01 -3.14 0.08
C VAL A 74 -4.08 -3.02 -1.12
N LEU A 75 -4.46 -3.62 -2.24
CA LEU A 75 -3.67 -3.72 -3.47
C LEU A 75 -4.20 -2.77 -4.55
N TRP A 76 -3.67 -1.54 -4.57
CA TRP A 76 -4.01 -0.53 -5.57
C TRP A 76 -3.14 -0.63 -6.83
N GLY A 77 -3.79 -0.93 -7.96
CA GLY A 77 -3.18 -1.02 -9.28
C GLY A 77 -2.49 -2.34 -9.59
N ASN A 78 -2.25 -2.57 -10.89
CA ASN A 78 -1.73 -3.84 -11.42
C ASN A 78 -0.40 -4.27 -10.79
N TYR A 79 0.44 -3.31 -10.39
CA TYR A 79 1.72 -3.65 -9.78
C TYR A 79 1.54 -4.25 -8.37
N ALA A 80 0.69 -3.65 -7.54
CA ALA A 80 0.40 -4.18 -6.21
C ALA A 80 -0.32 -5.54 -6.30
N GLN A 81 -1.24 -5.69 -7.24
CA GLN A 81 -1.95 -6.94 -7.47
C GLN A 81 -1.04 -8.11 -7.88
N LYS A 82 0.13 -7.85 -8.48
CA LYS A 82 1.14 -8.91 -8.74
C LYS A 82 1.75 -9.50 -7.47
N LYS A 83 1.55 -8.88 -6.30
CA LYS A 83 2.01 -9.39 -5.00
C LYS A 83 1.02 -10.35 -4.35
N LEU A 84 -0.16 -10.55 -4.97
CA LEU A 84 -1.17 -11.49 -4.50
C LEU A 84 -0.62 -12.90 -4.18
N PRO A 85 0.28 -13.50 -4.98
CA PRO A 85 0.83 -14.83 -4.67
C PRO A 85 1.67 -14.91 -3.38
N LEU A 86 1.96 -13.76 -2.74
CA LEU A 86 2.68 -13.69 -1.47
C LEU A 86 1.75 -13.69 -0.25
N ILE A 87 0.43 -13.69 -0.47
CA ILE A 87 -0.58 -13.52 0.57
C ILE A 87 -1.45 -14.78 0.59
N ASP A 88 -1.60 -15.37 1.77
CA ASP A 88 -2.56 -16.45 2.01
C ASP A 88 -3.98 -15.85 2.13
N GLU A 89 -4.78 -15.95 1.07
CA GLU A 89 -6.15 -15.43 1.00
C GLU A 89 -7.15 -16.22 1.87
N GLU A 90 -6.79 -17.39 2.43
CA GLU A 90 -7.63 -18.10 3.41
C GLU A 90 -7.54 -17.45 4.80
N ARG A 91 -6.37 -16.89 5.12
CA ARG A 91 -6.09 -16.25 6.42
C ARG A 91 -6.23 -14.73 6.39
N HIS A 92 -6.06 -14.11 5.23
CA HIS A 92 -6.02 -12.65 5.09
C HIS A 92 -7.08 -12.14 4.11
N ILE A 93 -7.52 -10.90 4.35
CA ILE A 93 -8.46 -10.23 3.44
C ILE A 93 -7.65 -9.42 2.44
N VAL A 94 -7.97 -9.55 1.14
CA VAL A 94 -7.37 -8.75 0.09
C VAL A 94 -8.42 -7.84 -0.55
N VAL A 95 -8.17 -6.53 -0.51
CA VAL A 95 -8.98 -5.51 -1.20
C VAL A 95 -8.22 -5.05 -2.43
N LYS A 96 -8.79 -5.27 -3.62
CA LYS A 96 -8.18 -4.93 -4.91
C LYS A 96 -8.87 -3.68 -5.46
N GLY A 97 -8.11 -2.73 -5.98
CA GLY A 97 -8.65 -1.53 -6.61
C GLY A 97 -7.75 -0.98 -7.70
N ALA A 98 -8.28 -0.04 -8.49
CA ALA A 98 -7.44 0.77 -9.39
C ALA A 98 -6.46 1.62 -8.59
N HIS A 99 -5.38 2.08 -9.23
CA HIS A 99 -4.48 3.02 -8.58
C HIS A 99 -5.16 4.39 -8.47
N PRO A 100 -5.17 5.03 -7.28
CA PRO A 100 -5.74 6.36 -7.10
C PRO A 100 -4.89 7.50 -7.70
#